data_AF-A0A7X7DPI9-F1
#
_entry.id   AF-A0A7X7DPI9-F1
#
_cell.length_a   1.000
_cell.length_b   1.000
_cell.length_c   1.000
_cell.angle_alpha   90.00
_cell.angle_beta   90.00
_cell.angle_gamma   90.00
#
_symmetry.space_group_name_H-M   'P 1'
#
loop_
_entity.id
_entity.type
_entity.pdbx_description
1 polymer ?
#
loop_
_entity_poly.entity_id
_entity_poly.type
_entity_poly.pdbx_seq_one_letter_code
_entity_poly.pdbx_strand_id
1 'polypeptide(L)'
;MEQPEYMRMFKQENEYWWYRGLHDLVEYFIRKRAGSLNNISIFDAGCGTGRMLEIAKKYGNVAGIDFSGDAVEFCRQRGLNDV
;
A
#
# COMPACT_ATOMS: atom_id res chain seq x y z
N MET A 1 -8.12 -13.88 6.00
CA MET A 1 -7.67 -13.30 7.28
C MET A 1 -8.89 -12.65 7.93
N GLU A 2 -8.98 -12.63 9.25
CA GLU A 2 -10.12 -12.05 9.96
C GLU A 2 -9.93 -10.55 10.21
N GLN A 3 -11.02 -9.80 10.36
CA GLN A 3 -11.03 -8.35 10.57
C GLN A 3 -10.09 -7.83 11.68
N PRO A 4 -9.98 -8.48 12.86
CA PRO A 4 -9.08 -7.99 13.92
C PRO A 4 -7.60 -8.02 13.51
N GLU A 5 -7.20 -8.96 12.66
CA GLU A 5 -5.83 -9.04 12.16
C GLU A 5 -5.55 -7.91 11.17
N TYR A 6 -6.50 -7.57 10.29
CA TYR A 6 -6.38 -6.37 9.44
C TYR A 6 -6.29 -5.10 10.26
N MET A 7 -7.05 -4.97 11.35
CA MET A 7 -6.92 -3.81 12.24
C MET A 7 -5.53 -3.74 12.90
N ARG A 8 -4.95 -4.88 13.29
CA ARG A 8 -3.58 -4.93 13.83
C ARG A 8 -2.57 -4.52 12.77
N MET A 9 -2.69 -5.04 11.55
CA MET A 9 -1.86 -4.63 10.41
C MET A 9 -1.94 -3.12 10.19
N PHE A 10 -3.15 -2.58 10.04
CA PHE A 10 -3.38 -1.16 9.81
C PHE A 10 -2.69 -0.25 10.85
N LYS A 11 -2.72 -0.66 12.12
CA LYS A 11 -2.07 0.07 13.23
C LYS A 11 -0.55 -0.09 13.24
N GLN A 12 -0.02 -1.25 12.86
CA GLN A 12 1.40 -1.62 13.05
C GLN A 12 2.27 -1.42 11.81
N GLU A 13 1.67 -1.29 10.62
CA GLU A 13 2.36 -1.14 9.33
C GLU A 13 3.34 0.06 9.28
N ASN A 14 3.20 1.03 10.18
CA ASN A 14 4.10 2.18 10.28
C ASN A 14 5.33 1.93 11.18
N GLU A 15 5.21 1.06 12.17
CA GLU A 15 6.18 0.99 13.28
C GLU A 15 6.90 -0.34 13.33
N TYR A 16 6.21 -1.43 12.96
CA TYR A 16 6.77 -2.76 13.05
C TYR A 16 7.90 -2.94 12.04
N TRP A 17 9.02 -3.49 12.51
CA TRP A 17 10.27 -3.53 11.77
C TRP A 17 10.15 -4.21 10.40
N TRP A 18 9.34 -5.27 10.31
CA TRP A 18 9.11 -6.01 9.06
C TRP A 18 8.47 -5.13 7.99
N TYR A 19 7.41 -4.40 8.35
CA TYR A 19 6.71 -3.51 7.42
C TYR A 19 7.61 -2.37 6.97
N ARG A 20 8.36 -1.74 7.88
CA ARG A 20 9.32 -0.68 7.52
C ARG A 20 10.35 -1.17 6.50
N GLY A 21 10.96 -2.33 6.77
CA GLY A 21 11.94 -2.91 5.85
C GLY A 21 11.35 -3.26 4.48
N LEU A 22 10.17 -3.86 4.45
CA LEU A 22 9.46 -4.16 3.20
C LEU A 22 9.12 -2.90 2.42
N HIS A 23 8.58 -1.88 3.10
CA HIS A 23 8.19 -0.61 2.51
C HIS A 23 9.37 0.12 1.88
N ASP A 24 10.48 0.23 2.62
CA ASP A 24 11.71 0.86 2.14
C ASP A 24 12.28 0.13 0.92
N LEU A 25 12.25 -1.21 0.94
CA LEU A 25 12.76 -2.03 -0.16
C LEU A 25 11.93 -1.86 -1.44
N VAL A 26 10.59 -1.95 -1.33
CA VAL A 26 9.71 -1.78 -2.47
C VAL A 26 9.78 -0.35 -3.01
N GLU A 27 9.76 0.65 -2.13
CA GLU A 27 9.92 2.05 -2.51
C GLU A 27 11.25 2.30 -3.26
N TYR A 28 12.36 1.72 -2.79
CA TYR A 28 13.64 1.79 -3.46
C TYR A 28 13.54 1.31 -4.92
N PHE A 29 12.87 0.19 -5.16
CA PHE A 29 12.69 -0.34 -6.51
C PHE A 29 11.70 0.48 -7.35
N ILE A 30 10.62 1.00 -6.77
CA ILE A 30 9.71 1.92 -7.46
C ILE A 30 10.50 3.14 -7.94
N ARG A 31 11.24 3.80 -7.04
CA ARG A 31 12.06 4.97 -7.38
C ARG A 31 13.08 4.65 -8.47
N LYS A 32 13.79 3.52 -8.35
CA LYS A 32 14.80 3.10 -9.32
C LYS A 32 14.21 2.83 -10.72
N ARG A 33 13.00 2.27 -10.79
CA ARG A 33 12.32 1.95 -12.06
C ARG A 33 11.57 3.15 -12.66
N ALA A 34 10.97 3.99 -11.82
CA ALA A 34 10.35 5.23 -12.26
C ALA A 34 11.38 6.14 -12.94
N GLY A 35 12.63 6.20 -12.42
CA GLY A 35 13.68 7.01 -13.02
C GLY A 35 13.29 8.49 -13.04
N SER A 36 13.25 9.09 -14.24
CA SER A 36 12.73 10.45 -14.48
C SER A 36 11.27 10.49 -14.95
N LEU A 37 10.60 9.34 -15.03
CA LEU A 37 9.18 9.29 -15.38
C LEU A 37 8.38 9.98 -14.29
N ASN A 38 7.56 10.93 -14.74
CA ASN A 38 6.55 11.55 -13.89
C ASN A 38 5.24 10.81 -14.09
N ASN A 39 4.50 10.60 -13.00
CA ASN A 39 3.12 10.10 -13.02
C ASN A 39 2.97 8.67 -13.58
N ILE A 40 3.70 7.71 -13.02
CA ILE A 40 3.56 6.29 -13.39
C ILE A 40 2.28 5.70 -12.80
N SER A 41 1.75 4.65 -13.43
CA SER A 41 0.63 3.88 -12.88
C SER A 41 1.15 2.64 -12.15
N ILE A 42 0.72 2.44 -10.91
CA ILE A 42 1.16 1.36 -10.03
C ILE A 42 -0.07 0.56 -9.60
N PHE A 43 0.01 -0.77 -9.70
CA PHE A 43 -1.04 -1.69 -9.28
C PHE A 43 -0.53 -2.61 -8.18
N ASP A 44 -1.26 -2.71 -7.06
CA ASP A 44 -0.94 -3.59 -5.93
C ASP A 44 -2.01 -4.68 -5.77
N ALA A 45 -1.65 -5.93 -6.11
CA ALA A 45 -2.55 -7.07 -6.03
C ALA A 45 -2.37 -7.79 -4.68
N GLY A 46 -3.43 -7.79 -3.87
CA GLY A 46 -3.35 -8.18 -2.46
C GLY A 46 -2.83 -7.03 -1.60
N CYS A 47 -3.39 -5.82 -1.81
CA CYS A 47 -2.89 -4.59 -1.20
C CYS A 47 -3.07 -4.50 0.32
N GLY A 48 -3.76 -5.48 0.93
CA GLY A 48 -4.03 -5.49 2.36
C GLY A 48 -4.71 -4.20 2.80
N THR A 49 -4.19 -3.55 3.84
CA THR A 49 -4.76 -2.30 4.37
C THR A 49 -4.21 -1.03 3.71
N GLY A 50 -3.52 -1.18 2.57
CA GLY A 50 -3.24 -0.10 1.63
C GLY A 50 -2.00 0.75 1.94
N ARG A 51 -1.16 0.39 2.92
CA ARG A 51 0.01 1.22 3.24
C ARG A 51 1.02 1.32 2.09
N MET A 52 1.24 0.25 1.33
CA MET A 52 2.12 0.31 0.16
C MET A 52 1.58 1.25 -0.91
N LEU A 53 0.28 1.19 -1.21
CA LEU A 53 -0.40 2.10 -2.14
C LEU A 53 -0.26 3.57 -1.70
N GLU A 54 -0.44 3.84 -0.41
CA GLU A 54 -0.26 5.19 0.16
C GLU A 54 1.16 5.72 -0.07
N ILE A 55 2.18 4.88 0.15
CA ILE A 55 3.58 5.23 -0.13
C ILE A 55 3.80 5.43 -1.63
N ALA A 56 3.26 4.54 -2.46
CA ALA A 56 3.42 4.56 -3.91
C ALA A 56 2.74 5.77 -4.58
N LYS A 57 1.73 6.38 -3.93
CA LYS A 57 0.96 7.53 -4.43
C LYS A 57 1.81 8.75 -4.78
N LYS A 58 3.00 8.90 -4.17
CA LYS A 58 3.94 9.98 -4.51
C LYS A 58 4.58 9.85 -5.90
N TYR A 59 4.49 8.68 -6.53
CA TYR A 59 5.09 8.41 -7.83
C TYR A 59 4.08 8.52 -8.99
N GLY A 60 2.78 8.60 -8.69
CA GLY A 60 1.72 8.76 -9.69
C GLY A 60 0.41 8.13 -9.27
N ASN A 61 -0.30 7.55 -10.24
CA ASN A 61 -1.58 6.90 -10.02
C ASN A 61 -1.39 5.53 -9.37
N VAL A 62 -2.22 5.24 -8.36
CA VAL A 62 -2.19 3.96 -7.65
C VAL A 62 -3.57 3.34 -7.69
N ALA A 63 -3.61 2.04 -7.98
CA ALA A 63 -4.79 1.21 -7.89
C ALA A 63 -4.43 -0.08 -7.14
N GLY A 64 -5.37 -0.64 -6.41
CA GLY A 64 -5.16 -1.90 -5.70
C GLY A 64 -6.35 -2.81 -5.76
N ILE A 65 -6.14 -4.05 -5.35
CA ILE A 65 -7.23 -4.97 -5.04
C ILE A 65 -6.84 -5.80 -3.82
N ASP A 66 -7.81 -6.12 -2.99
CA ASP A 66 -7.70 -7.19 -2.01
C ASP A 66 -9.01 -7.99 -2.01
N PHE A 67 -8.94 -9.30 -1.78
CA PHE A 67 -10.13 -10.14 -1.72
C PHE A 67 -10.98 -9.83 -0.47
N SER A 68 -10.35 -9.32 0.59
CA SER A 68 -11.02 -8.98 1.83
C SER A 68 -11.67 -7.60 1.78
N GLY A 69 -13.00 -7.54 1.91
CA GLY A 69 -13.72 -6.28 2.05
C GLY A 69 -13.29 -5.46 3.28
N ASP A 70 -12.89 -6.11 4.38
CA ASP A 70 -12.36 -5.43 5.57
C ASP A 70 -11.04 -4.71 5.27
N ALA A 71 -10.17 -5.34 4.47
CA ALA A 71 -8.89 -4.76 4.07
C ALA A 71 -9.10 -3.52 3.19
N VAL A 72 -10.01 -3.63 2.22
CA VAL A 72 -10.42 -2.53 1.34
C VAL A 72 -11.02 -1.36 2.13
N GLU A 73 -11.79 -1.62 3.20
CA GLU A 73 -12.33 -0.55 4.03
C GLU A 73 -11.24 0.25 4.73
N PHE A 74 -10.16 -0.40 5.19
CA PHE A 74 -8.99 0.31 5.71
C PHE A 74 -8.25 1.10 4.64
N CYS A 75 -8.18 0.62 3.39
CA CYS A 75 -7.65 1.40 2.27
C CYS A 75 -8.43 2.71 2.08
N ARG A 76 -9.77 2.65 2.12
CA ARG A 76 -10.64 3.84 2.01
C ARG A 76 -10.44 4.82 3.17
N GLN A 77 -10.20 4.32 4.38
CA GLN A 77 -9.84 5.17 5.53
C GLN A 77 -8.52 5.92 5.33
N ARG A 78 -7.59 5.42 4.51
CA ARG A 78 -6.38 6.14 4.08
C ARG A 78 -6.61 7.10 2.90
N GLY A 79 -7.84 7.24 2.42
CA GLY A 79 -8.17 8.03 1.23
C GLY A 79 -7.68 7.40 -0.08
N LEU A 80 -7.59 6.06 -0.12
CA LEU A 80 -7.36 5.28 -1.33
C LEU A 80 -8.73 4.83 -1.87
N ASN A 81 -9.13 5.38 -3.00
CA ASN A 81 -10.48 5.18 -3.56
C ASN A 81 -10.50 4.20 -4.74
N ASP A 82 -9.34 3.89 -5.32
CA ASP A 82 -9.17 2.98 -6.45
C ASP A 82 -8.70 1.61 -5.92
N VAL A 83 -9.58 0.96 -5.14
CA VAL A 83 -9.36 -0.28 -4.38
C VAL A 83 -10.63 -1.15 -4.29
#